data_AF-A0A916X3P4-F1
#
_entry.id   AF-A0A916X3P4-F1
#
_cell.length_a   1.000
_cell.length_b   1.000
_cell.length_c   1.000
_cell.angle_alpha   90.00
_cell.angle_beta   90.00
_cell.angle_gamma   90.00
#
_symmetry.space_group_name_H-M   'P 1'
#
loop_
_entity.id
_entity.type
_entity.pdbx_description
1 polymer ?
#
loop_
_entity_poly.entity_id
_entity_poly.type
_entity_poly.pdbx_seq_one_letter_code
_entity_poly.pdbx_strand_id
1 'polypeptide(L)' 'MNIRVGNGPENVSAALQIWASRRGIGLEYIQPGKPQQNAYVERYNRTVRHEWLGQYILER' A
#
# COMPACT_ATOMS: atom_id res chain seq x y z
N MET A 1 -5.91 16.51 -1.18
CA MET A 1 -5.73 15.15 -1.76
C MET A 1 -5.07 14.31 -0.70
N ASN A 2 -5.65 13.16 -0.34
CA ASN A 2 -5.11 12.30 0.72
C ASN A 2 -4.80 10.92 0.16
N ILE A 3 -3.71 10.31 0.65
CA ILE A 3 -3.28 8.97 0.30
C ILE A 3 -3.33 8.13 1.57
N ARG A 4 -4.04 7.00 1.50
CA ARG A 4 -4.05 6.02 2.59
C ARG A 4 -2.80 5.13 2.52
N VAL A 5 -2.13 4.96 3.65
CA VAL A 5 -0.87 4.21 3.78
C VAL A 5 -0.92 3.24 4.95
N GLY A 6 -0.16 2.16 4.84
CA GLY A 6 0.04 1.20 5.94
C GLY A 6 0.96 1.76 7.03
N ASN A 7 1.12 1.00 8.13
CA ASN A 7 2.00 1.36 9.24
C ASN A 7 3.41 0.77 9.11
N GLY A 8 3.81 0.32 7.91
CA GLY A 8 5.17 -0.18 7.67
C GLY A 8 6.21 0.91 7.91
N PRO A 9 7.42 0.57 8.40
CA PRO A 9 8.47 1.56 8.69
C PRO A 9 8.85 2.42 7.48
N GLU A 10 8.73 1.88 6.27
CA GLU A 10 8.90 2.61 5.01
C GLU A 10 7.88 3.75 4.85
N ASN A 11 6.65 3.53 5.32
CA ASN A 11 5.54 4.47 5.22
C ASN A 11 5.54 5.51 6.35
N VAL A 12 6.15 5.21 7.49
CA VAL A 12 6.24 6.14 8.63
C VAL A 12 7.50 7.02 8.55
N SER A 13 8.36 6.80 7.56
CA SER A 13 9.61 7.54 7.39
C SER A 13 9.41 9.06 7.26
N ALA A 14 10.30 9.84 7.90
CA ALA A 14 10.28 11.30 7.82
C ALA A 14 10.43 11.79 6.37
N ALA A 15 11.20 11.07 5.55
CA ALA A 15 11.39 11.37 4.14
C ALA A 15 10.05 11.37 3.37
N LEU A 16 9.18 10.37 3.60
CA LEU A 16 7.88 10.29 2.94
C LEU A 16 6.95 11.42 3.42
N GLN A 17 6.95 11.71 4.71
CA GLN A 17 6.14 12.79 5.28
C GLN A 17 6.53 14.17 4.71
N ILE A 18 7.84 14.44 4.60
CA ILE A 18 8.36 15.67 3.98
C ILE A 18 7.96 15.75 2.51
N TRP A 19 8.11 14.66 1.76
CA TRP A 19 7.73 14.60 0.34
C TRP A 19 6.24 14.87 0.13
N ALA A 20 5.37 14.31 0.98
CA ALA A 20 3.93 14.47 0.91
C ALA A 20 3.50 15.90 1.28
N SER A 21 4.06 16.43 2.37
CA SER A 21 3.83 17.81 2.82
C SER A 21 4.21 18.84 1.74
N ARG A 22 5.38 18.68 1.11
CA ARG A 22 5.81 19.55 -0.01
C ARG A 22 4.86 19.53 -1.21
N ARG A 23 4.07 18.47 -1.38
CA ARG A 23 3.08 18.33 -2.45
C ARG A 23 1.65 18.67 -2.02
N GLY A 24 1.44 19.08 -0.76
CA GLY A 24 0.11 19.30 -0.21
C GLY A 24 -0.73 18.01 -0.12
N ILE A 25 -0.07 16.85 0.03
CA ILE A 25 -0.72 15.55 0.13
C ILE A 25 -0.80 15.16 1.61
N GLY A 26 -2.00 14.84 2.08
CA GLY A 26 -2.21 14.24 3.39
C GLY A 26 -1.93 12.74 3.38
N LEU A 27 -1.17 12.23 4.36
CA LEU A 27 -0.98 10.79 4.57
C LEU A 27 -1.95 10.30 5.64
N GLU A 28 -2.80 9.34 5.29
CA GLU A 28 -3.78 8.72 6.19
C GLU A 28 -3.35 7.30 6.54
N TYR A 29 -2.83 7.11 7.75
CA TYR A 29 -2.42 5.78 8.20
C TYR A 29 -3.64 4.91 8.57
N ILE A 30 -3.55 3.61 8.29
CA ILE A 30 -4.55 2.65 8.77
C ILE A 30 -4.51 2.56 10.31
N GLN A 31 -5.66 2.34 10.92
CA GLN A 31 -5.73 2.16 12.37
C GLN A 31 -5.15 0.79 12.76
N PRO A 32 -4.33 0.71 13.82
CA PRO A 32 -3.87 -0.56 14.35
C PRO A 32 -5.05 -1.49 14.66
N GLY A 33 -4.94 -2.76 14.26
CA GLY A 33 -6.01 -3.75 14.43
C GLY A 33 -7.20 -3.62 13.47
N LYS A 34 -7.15 -2.71 12.46
CA LYS A 34 -8.19 -2.59 11.43
C LYS A 34 -7.68 -2.89 10.02
N PRO A 35 -7.29 -4.16 9.73
CA PRO A 35 -6.77 -4.55 8.41
C PRO A 35 -7.78 -4.32 7.27
N GLN A 36 -9.08 -4.29 7.59
CA GLN A 36 -10.14 -4.05 6.61
C GLN A 36 -10.01 -2.69 5.91
N GLN A 37 -9.36 -1.70 6.52
CA GLN A 37 -9.10 -0.40 5.90
C GLN A 37 -8.14 -0.48 4.71
N ASN A 38 -7.39 -1.59 4.58
CA ASN A 38 -6.49 -1.88 3.46
C ASN A 38 -7.08 -2.89 2.46
N ALA A 39 -8.32 -3.34 2.63
CA ALA A 39 -8.87 -4.48 1.90
C ALA A 39 -8.83 -4.31 0.37
N TYR A 40 -9.00 -3.09 -0.12
CA TYR A 40 -8.98 -2.81 -1.56
C TYR A 40 -7.60 -3.05 -2.17
N VAL A 41 -6.54 -2.50 -1.57
CA VAL A 41 -5.18 -2.67 -2.09
C VAL A 41 -4.69 -4.10 -1.88
N GLU A 42 -5.10 -4.78 -0.80
CA GLU A 42 -4.78 -6.20 -0.62
C GLU A 42 -5.44 -7.08 -1.69
N ARG A 43 -6.71 -6.81 -2.03
CA ARG A 43 -7.40 -7.50 -3.13
C ARG A 43 -6.69 -7.23 -4.46
N TYR A 44 -6.36 -5.98 -4.75
CA TYR A 44 -5.63 -5.62 -5.96
C TYR A 44 -4.27 -6.34 -6.04
N ASN A 45 -3.48 -6.30 -4.96
CA ASN A 45 -2.19 -6.98 -4.88
C ASN A 45 -2.33 -8.49 -5.09
N ARG A 46 -3.39 -9.12 -4.55
CA ARG A 46 -3.69 -10.53 -4.80
C ARG A 46 -3.97 -10.78 -6.29
N THR A 47 -4.82 -9.98 -6.92
CA THR A 47 -5.12 -10.10 -8.36
C THR A 47 -3.86 -9.94 -9.19
N VAL A 48 -3.07 -8.87 -8.98
CA VAL A 48 -1.82 -8.62 -9.71
C VAL A 48 -0.84 -9.76 -9.54
N ARG A 49 -0.62 -10.25 -8.30
CA ARG A 49 0.26 -11.41 -8.08
C ARG A 49 -0.26 -12.64 -8.80
N HIS A 50 -1.56 -12.91 -8.76
CA HIS A 50 -2.12 -14.08 -9.42
C HIS A 50 -2.04 -14.00 -10.95
N GLU A 51 -2.37 -12.84 -11.53
CA GLU A 51 -2.34 -12.65 -12.98
C GLU A 51 -0.92 -12.58 -13.55
N TRP A 52 0.01 -11.97 -12.82
CA TRP A 52 1.38 -11.78 -13.31
C TRP A 52 2.29 -12.94 -12.94
N LEU A 53 2.26 -13.42 -11.69
CA LEU A 53 3.13 -14.53 -11.24
C LEU A 53 2.51 -15.90 -11.50
N GLY A 54 1.17 -16.01 -11.55
CA GLY A 54 0.49 -17.26 -11.90
C GLY A 54 0.72 -17.68 -13.36
N GLN A 55 1.06 -16.74 -14.25
CA GLN A 55 1.46 -17.07 -15.63
C GLN A 55 2.85 -17.73 -15.73
N TYR A 56 3.73 -17.53 -14.76
CA TYR A 56 5.09 -18.10 -14.76
C TYR A 56 5.22 -19.44 -14.02
N ILE A 57 4.12 -20.01 -13.49
CA ILE A 57 4.11 -21.31 -12.79
C ILE A 57 3.76 -22.49 -13.74
N LEU A 58 3.50 -22.23 -15.03
CA LEU A 58 3.25 -23.27 -16.05
C LEU A 58 4.47 -23.61 -16.91
N GLU A 59 5.67 -23.66 -16.31
CA GLU A 59 6.81 -24.39 -16.86
C GLU A 59 7.49 -25.18 -15.74
N ARG A 60 6.91 -26.32 -15.33
CA ARG A 60 7.62 -27.56 -14.97
C ARG A 60 6.68 -28.76 -15.07
#